data_AF-A0A924PUZ5-F1
#
_entry.id   AF-A0A924PUZ5-F1
#
_cell.length_a   1.000
_cell.length_b   1.000
_cell.length_c   1.000
_cell.angle_alpha   90.00
_cell.angle_beta   90.00
_cell.angle_gamma   90.00
#
_symmetry.space_group_name_H-M   'P 1'
#
loop_
_entity.id
_entity.type
_entity.pdbx_description
1 polymer ?
#
loop_
_entity_poly.entity_id
_entity_poly.type
_entity_poly.pdbx_seq_one_letter_code
_entity_poly.pdbx_strand_id
1 'polypeptide(L)'
;MKHPTRPGQLCRIIGSHSWDNGLGKGPNWNKQVTTVGLHQMQANDCVPVWQVRGTDLVSAYGAVGDEVGCLNYWLEVIEPPPIAPLVAARDLEMLQ
;
A
#
# COMPACT_ATOMS: atom_id res chain seq x y z
N MET A 1 9.68 -4.57 -7.94
CA MET A 1 8.60 -3.96 -7.14
C MET A 1 7.56 -5.03 -6.84
N LYS A 2 7.04 -5.09 -5.62
CA LYS A 2 6.04 -6.07 -5.22
C LYS A 2 4.68 -5.38 -5.14
N HIS A 3 3.72 -5.84 -5.91
CA HIS A 3 2.36 -5.31 -5.88
C HIS A 3 1.54 -5.98 -4.79
N PRO A 4 0.51 -5.31 -4.25
CA PRO A 4 -0.42 -5.94 -3.32
C PRO A 4 -1.20 -7.08 -4.00
N THR A 5 -1.43 -8.13 -3.24
CA THR A 5 -2.13 -9.34 -3.65
C THR A 5 -3.32 -9.67 -2.73
N ARG A 6 -3.43 -8.99 -1.58
CA ARG A 6 -4.51 -9.17 -0.61
C ARG A 6 -4.78 -7.89 0.20
N PRO A 7 -5.96 -7.76 0.81
CA PRO A 7 -6.23 -6.76 1.84
C PRO A 7 -5.25 -6.82 3.02
N GLY A 8 -5.08 -5.70 3.72
CA GLY A 8 -4.26 -5.55 4.92
C GLY A 8 -2.76 -5.37 4.66
N GLN A 9 -2.35 -5.15 3.41
CA GLN A 9 -0.93 -4.94 3.08
C GLN A 9 -0.58 -3.46 3.16
N LEU A 10 0.48 -3.15 3.90
CA LEU A 10 1.10 -1.84 3.91
C LEU A 10 1.79 -1.60 2.57
N CYS A 11 1.46 -0.49 1.92
CA CYS A 11 1.99 -0.10 0.62
C CYS A 11 2.44 1.35 0.64
N ARG A 12 3.39 1.67 -0.24
CA ARG A 12 3.74 3.04 -0.65
C ARG A 12 3.08 3.34 -1.99
N ILE A 13 2.50 4.53 -2.11
CA ILE A 13 1.99 5.04 -3.38
C ILE A 13 3.16 5.56 -4.22
N ILE A 14 3.35 4.97 -5.40
CA ILE A 14 4.42 5.25 -6.36
C ILE A 14 3.86 5.64 -7.74
N GLY A 15 2.63 6.12 -7.80
CA GLY A 15 2.01 6.53 -9.06
C GLY A 15 0.70 7.29 -8.85
N SER A 16 0.23 7.93 -9.91
CA SER A 16 -1.01 8.68 -9.96
C SER A 16 -1.42 8.90 -11.42
N HIS A 17 -2.72 9.15 -11.63
CA HIS A 17 -3.20 9.87 -12.80
C HIS A 17 -2.84 11.34 -12.56
N SER A 18 -1.81 11.85 -13.23
CA SER A 18 -1.55 13.29 -13.34
C SER A 18 -2.01 13.73 -14.72
N TRP A 19 -2.81 14.79 -14.77
CA TRP A 19 -3.29 15.37 -16.03
C TRP A 19 -2.13 15.85 -16.93
N ASP A 20 -0.98 16.18 -16.32
CA ASP A 20 0.19 16.70 -17.03
C ASP A 20 1.11 15.63 -17.64
N ASN A 21 1.04 14.35 -17.23
CA ASN A 21 2.08 13.38 -17.58
C ASN A 21 1.58 11.99 -17.97
N GLY A 22 0.27 11.70 -17.86
CA GLY A 22 -0.30 10.38 -18.13
C GLY A 22 0.05 9.31 -17.09
N LEU A 23 1.22 9.38 -16.45
CA LEU A 23 1.69 8.59 -15.30
C LEU A 23 2.75 9.43 -14.54
N GLY A 24 2.64 9.58 -13.21
CA GLY A 24 3.65 10.36 -12.47
C GLY A 24 3.44 10.51 -10.97
N LYS A 25 4.26 11.38 -10.35
CA LYS A 25 4.17 11.75 -8.93
C LYS A 25 2.96 12.66 -8.70
N GLY A 26 1.85 12.08 -8.26
CA GLY A 26 0.66 12.83 -7.87
C GLY A 26 0.66 13.29 -6.41
N PRO A 27 -0.43 13.89 -5.92
CA PRO A 27 -0.54 14.44 -4.56
C PRO A 27 -0.41 13.38 -3.45
N ASN A 28 -0.56 12.10 -3.80
CA ASN A 28 -0.40 10.98 -2.87
C ASN A 28 0.95 10.28 -2.97
N TRP A 29 1.86 10.77 -3.82
CA TRP A 29 3.19 10.16 -3.99
C TRP A 29 3.92 9.99 -2.65
N ASN A 30 4.56 8.84 -2.47
CA ASN A 30 5.28 8.40 -1.26
C ASN A 30 4.43 8.25 0.01
N LYS A 31 3.11 8.49 -0.02
CA LYS A 31 2.26 8.24 1.15
C LYS A 31 2.15 6.74 1.42
N GLN A 32 2.11 6.40 2.70
CA GLN A 32 1.86 5.04 3.15
C GLN A 32 0.37 4.81 3.29
N VAL A 33 -0.10 3.68 2.78
CA VAL A 33 -1.51 3.29 2.79
C VAL A 33 -1.63 1.80 3.05
N THR A 34 -2.79 1.38 3.54
CA THR A 34 -3.12 -0.04 3.71
C THR A 34 -4.19 -0.43 2.71
N THR A 35 -4.01 -1.57 2.03
CA THR A 35 -5.03 -2.11 1.13
C THR A 35 -6.27 -2.55 1.91
N VAL A 36 -7.45 -2.11 1.48
CA VAL A 36 -8.73 -2.45 2.10
C VAL A 36 -9.42 -3.57 1.32
N GLY A 37 -9.44 -3.47 -0.01
CA GLY A 37 -10.08 -4.44 -0.88
C GLY A 37 -9.92 -4.07 -2.35
N LEU A 38 -10.26 -4.99 -3.24
CA LEU A 38 -10.37 -4.66 -4.66
C LEU A 38 -11.66 -3.88 -4.87
N HIS A 39 -11.53 -2.70 -5.46
CA HIS A 39 -12.69 -1.94 -5.92
C HIS A 39 -13.31 -2.71 -7.09
N GLN A 40 -14.62 -2.92 -7.09
CA GLN A 40 -15.34 -3.58 -8.19
C GLN A 40 -15.30 -2.82 -9.53
N MET A 41 -14.64 -1.65 -9.58
CA MET A 41 -14.41 -0.91 -10.81
C MET A 41 -13.13 -1.40 -11.48
N GLN A 42 -13.25 -1.96 -12.68
CA GLN A 42 -12.11 -2.12 -13.58
C GLN A 42 -11.89 -0.76 -14.26
N ALA A 43 -10.73 -0.13 -14.05
CA ALA A 43 -10.31 0.96 -14.92
C ALA A 43 -10.09 0.39 -16.34
N ASN A 44 -10.35 1.20 -17.38
CA ASN A 44 -10.47 0.93 -18.84
C ASN A 44 -9.62 -0.18 -19.51
N ASP A 45 -8.67 -0.81 -18.81
CA ASP A 45 -7.74 -1.84 -19.28
C ASP A 45 -7.69 -3.10 -18.38
N CYS A 46 -8.78 -3.42 -17.66
CA CYS A 46 -8.84 -4.58 -16.74
C CYS A 46 -7.82 -4.55 -15.58
N VAL A 47 -7.24 -3.38 -15.28
CA VAL A 47 -6.25 -3.26 -14.19
C VAL A 47 -6.98 -3.23 -12.85
N PRO A 48 -6.60 -4.09 -11.88
CA PRO A 48 -7.19 -4.06 -10.56
C PRO A 48 -7.00 -2.69 -9.89
N VAL A 49 -8.10 -2.11 -9.44
CA VAL A 49 -8.10 -0.92 -8.59
C VAL A 49 -8.21 -1.39 -7.15
N TRP A 50 -7.26 -1.01 -6.32
CA TRP A 50 -7.31 -1.22 -4.87
C TRP A 50 -7.97 -0.02 -4.21
N GLN A 51 -8.96 -0.29 -3.36
CA GLN A 51 -9.33 0.65 -2.31
C GLN A 51 -8.21 0.65 -1.27
N VAL A 52 -7.67 1.82 -0.97
CA VAL A 52 -6.63 1.98 0.05
C VAL A 52 -7.05 3.01 1.09
N ARG A 53 -6.58 2.84 2.32
CA ARG A 53 -6.80 3.77 3.43
C ARG A 53 -5.48 4.35 3.93
N GLY A 54 -5.47 5.63 4.27
CA GLY A 54 -4.34 6.38 4.80
C GLY A 54 -4.76 7.76 5.29
N THR A 55 -3.80 8.63 5.60
CA THR A 55 -4.08 9.99 6.10
C THR A 55 -3.89 11.02 5.00
N ASP A 56 -4.77 12.03 4.96
CA ASP A 56 -4.72 13.19 4.05
C ASP A 56 -4.60 12.80 2.57
N LEU A 57 -5.30 11.74 2.14
CA LEU A 57 -5.28 11.29 0.76
C LEU A 57 -6.13 12.21 -0.11
N VAL A 58 -5.62 12.53 -1.30
CA VAL A 58 -6.30 13.39 -2.27
C VAL A 58 -6.92 12.52 -3.35
N SER A 59 -8.23 12.60 -3.54
CA SER A 59 -8.95 11.87 -4.58
C SER A 59 -8.65 12.44 -5.98
N ALA A 60 -9.06 11.71 -7.02
CA ALA A 60 -8.92 12.16 -8.41
C ALA A 60 -9.60 13.51 -8.69
N TYR A 61 -10.59 13.90 -7.87
CA TYR A 61 -11.34 15.15 -7.98
C TYR A 61 -10.84 16.23 -7.00
N GLY A 62 -9.70 16.01 -6.34
CA GLY A 62 -9.10 16.97 -5.42
C GLY A 62 -9.68 16.99 -4.01
N ALA A 63 -10.64 16.11 -3.69
CA ALA A 63 -11.17 16.00 -2.32
C ALA A 63 -10.14 15.35 -1.40
N VAL A 64 -9.95 15.90 -0.20
CA VAL A 64 -9.09 15.33 0.84
C VAL A 64 -9.91 14.39 1.71
N GLY A 65 -9.38 13.20 1.99
CA GLY A 65 -10.02 12.19 2.83
C GLY A 65 -9.04 11.13 3.31
N ASP A 66 -9.57 10.03 3.84
CA ASP A 66 -8.81 8.90 4.36
C ASP A 66 -8.76 7.70 3.39
N GLU A 67 -9.52 7.75 2.30
CA GLU A 67 -9.67 6.66 1.36
C GLU A 67 -9.65 7.10 -0.10
N VAL A 68 -8.94 6.34 -0.95
CA VAL A 68 -8.90 6.57 -2.40
C VAL A 68 -8.72 5.24 -3.15
N GLY A 69 -9.09 5.23 -4.43
CA GLY A 69 -8.74 4.17 -5.37
C GLY A 69 -7.32 4.35 -5.91
N CYS A 70 -6.53 3.27 -5.93
CA CYS A 70 -5.20 3.23 -6.54
C CYS A 70 -5.10 2.07 -7.51
N LEU A 71 -4.52 2.28 -8.70
CA LEU A 71 -4.19 1.17 -9.60
C LEU A 71 -3.14 0.28 -8.96
N ASN A 72 -3.21 -1.03 -9.21
CA ASN A 72 -2.28 -2.01 -8.63
C ASN A 72 -0.81 -1.65 -8.87
N TYR A 73 -0.48 -1.14 -10.07
CA TYR A 73 0.88 -0.75 -10.42
C TYR A 73 1.34 0.60 -9.83
N TRP A 74 0.44 1.35 -9.17
CA TRP A 74 0.80 2.52 -8.36
C TRP A 74 1.17 2.16 -6.93
N LEU A 75 1.06 0.88 -6.54
CA LEU A 75 1.31 0.44 -5.17
C LEU A 75 2.55 -0.45 -5.11
N GLU A 76 3.41 -0.14 -4.16
CA GLU A 76 4.56 -0.96 -3.79
C GLU A 76 4.41 -1.44 -2.34
N VAL A 77 4.33 -2.75 -2.13
CA VAL A 77 4.23 -3.37 -0.80
C VAL A 77 5.50 -3.08 -0.01
N ILE A 78 5.32 -2.55 1.20
CA ILE A 78 6.36 -2.41 2.20
C ILE A 78 6.37 -3.72 2.99
N GLU A 79 7.41 -4.53 2.82
CA GLU A 79 7.57 -5.73 3.63
C GLU A 79 7.89 -5.32 5.07
N PRO A 80 7.21 -5.92 6.07
CA PRO A 80 7.60 -5.70 7.45
C PRO A 80 9.05 -6.20 7.62
N PRO A 81 9.84 -5.56 8.49
CA PRO A 81 11.17 -6.07 8.79
C PRO A 81 11.06 -7.54 9.22
N PRO A 82 11.97 -8.42 8.76
CA PRO A 82 11.95 -9.81 9.17
C PRO A 82 11.96 -9.85 10.70
N ILE A 83 10.94 -10.48 11.28
CA ILE A 83 10.86 -10.69 12.72
C ILE A 83 12.09 -11.53 13.05
N ALA A 84 13.03 -10.94 13.78
CA ALA A 84 14.18 -11.69 14.29
C ALA A 84 13.62 -12.90 15.04
N PRO A 85 14.11 -14.13 14.78
CA PRO A 85 13.61 -15.29 15.48
C PRO A 85 13.72 -15.02 16.98
N LEU A 86 12.61 -15.19 17.69
CA LEU A 86 12.58 -15.14 19.14
C LEU A 86 13.62 -16.18 19.58
N VAL A 87 14.79 -15.74 20.04
CA VAL A 87 15.78 -16.65 20.61
C VAL A 87 15.06 -17.30 21.77
N ALA A 88 14.71 -18.57 21.61
CA ALA A 88 14.08 -19.35 22.64
C ALA A 88 15.02 -19.29 23.84
N ALA A 89 14.61 -18.59 24.89
CA ALA A 89 15.28 -18.63 26.18
C ALA A 89 15.09 -20.05 26.75
N ARG A 90 15.94 -20.96 26.32
CA ARG A 90 16.26 -22.19 27.03
C ARG A 90 17.77 -22.20 27.24
N ASP A 91 18.17 -22.65 28.42
CA ASP A 91 19.53 -23.02 28.85
C ASP A 91 20.26 -22.04 29.79
N LEU A 92 19.61 -21.60 30.87
CA LEU A 92 20.33 -21.05 32.05
C LEU A 92 19.78 -21.52 33.42
N GLU A 93 19.04 -22.64 33.48
CA GLU A 93 18.55 -23.24 34.75
C GLU A 93 18.96 -24.71 34.94
N MET A 94 20.13 -25.15 34.46
CA MET A 94 20.67 -26.49 34.80
C MET A 94 22.12 -26.48 35.29
N LEU A 95 22.56 -25.42 35.96
CA LEU A 95 23.83 -25.39 36.69
C LEU A 95 23.67 -24.58 37.99
N GLN A 96 22.88 -25.08 38.94
CA GLN A 96 22.97 -24.71 40.36
C GLN A 96 22.72 -25.94 41.23
#